data_AF-A0A961RTR1-F1
#
_entry.id   AF-A0A961RTR1-F1
#
_cell.length_a   1.000
_cell.length_b   1.000
_cell.length_c   1.000
_cell.angle_alpha   90.00
_cell.angle_beta   90.00
_cell.angle_gamma   90.00
#
_symmetry.space_group_name_H-M   'P 1'
#
loop_
_entity.id
_entity.type
_entity.pdbx_description
1 polymer ?
#
loop_
_entity_poly.entity_id
_entity_poly.type
_entity_poly.pdbx_seq_one_letter_code
_entity_poly.pdbx_strand_id
1 'polypeptide(L)'
;MNRQTLSRALVALPLAFSPMATLAQESDPAPERTLDVREALAALPWQVLEDGLELKEAISQRGIRLRVFRISVKRFALEIVLQNDALGERVEAFGERSGAVLAVNGGFFGETEKERTLFPVGYLQIGGEVHSQPWQSAGGYLSLSRDGVSIRPSREGPVSGDGDEIQSKPL
;
A
#
# COMPACT_ATOMS: atom_id res chain seq x y z
N MET A 1 -50.58 16.52 -50.06
CA MET A 1 -50.58 15.54 -48.95
C MET A 1 -49.26 15.67 -48.21
N ASN A 2 -49.36 15.94 -46.92
CA ASN A 2 -48.29 16.41 -46.03
C ASN A 2 -47.16 15.38 -45.85
N ARG A 3 -45.91 15.84 -46.00
CA ARG A 3 -44.76 15.24 -45.31
C ARG A 3 -44.04 16.36 -44.57
N GLN A 4 -44.41 16.53 -43.30
CA GLN A 4 -43.66 17.34 -42.36
C GLN A 4 -42.33 16.63 -42.08
N THR A 5 -41.25 17.22 -42.57
CA THR A 5 -39.88 16.90 -42.19
C THR A 5 -39.66 17.42 -40.78
N LEU A 6 -39.62 16.52 -39.79
CA LEU A 6 -39.25 16.88 -38.41
C LEU A 6 -37.73 17.10 -38.37
N SER A 7 -37.34 18.38 -38.37
CA SER A 7 -36.01 18.85 -37.99
C SER A 7 -35.70 18.41 -36.56
N ARG A 8 -34.73 17.50 -36.37
CA ARG A 8 -34.15 17.25 -35.05
C ARG A 8 -33.07 18.31 -34.81
N ALA A 9 -33.38 19.22 -33.88
CA ALA A 9 -32.44 20.21 -33.37
C ALA A 9 -31.30 19.49 -32.61
N LEU A 10 -30.08 19.80 -33.03
CA LEU A 10 -28.85 19.54 -32.30
C LEU A 10 -28.84 20.47 -31.07
N VAL A 11 -28.84 19.92 -29.86
CA VAL A 11 -28.50 20.69 -28.66
C VAL A 11 -27.06 20.34 -28.30
N ALA A 12 -26.13 21.17 -28.79
CA ALA A 12 -24.77 21.19 -28.30
C ALA A 12 -24.78 21.99 -26.98
N LEU A 13 -24.71 21.29 -25.85
CA LEU A 13 -24.39 21.92 -24.58
C LEU A 13 -22.90 22.28 -24.60
N PRO A 14 -22.50 23.54 -24.37
CA PRO A 14 -21.12 23.84 -24.04
C PRO A 14 -20.87 23.29 -22.64
N LEU A 15 -20.16 22.17 -22.54
CA LEU A 15 -19.50 21.81 -21.28
C LEU A 15 -18.44 22.89 -21.05
N ALA A 16 -18.82 23.89 -20.25
CA ALA A 16 -17.87 24.81 -19.66
C ALA A 16 -16.85 23.97 -18.91
N PHE A 17 -15.60 24.00 -19.37
CA PHE A 17 -14.46 23.60 -18.58
C PHE A 17 -14.46 24.48 -17.33
N SER A 18 -14.99 23.98 -16.22
CA SER A 18 -14.61 24.51 -14.92
C SER A 18 -13.10 24.31 -14.81
N PRO A 19 -12.29 25.36 -14.62
CA PRO A 19 -10.92 25.16 -14.21
C PRO A 19 -10.99 24.37 -12.90
N MET A 20 -10.46 23.15 -12.89
CA MET A 20 -10.14 22.48 -11.65
C MET A 20 -9.31 23.47 -10.85
N ALA A 21 -9.89 24.00 -9.79
CA ALA A 21 -9.14 24.65 -8.74
C ALA A 21 -8.18 23.58 -8.23
N THR A 22 -6.94 23.61 -8.72
CA THR A 22 -5.82 22.94 -8.10
C THR A 22 -5.71 23.57 -6.72
N LEU A 23 -6.39 22.98 -5.74
CA LEU A 23 -6.03 23.16 -4.35
C LEU A 23 -4.61 22.62 -4.27
N ALA A 24 -3.64 23.52 -4.41
CA ALA A 24 -2.28 23.29 -3.98
C ALA A 24 -2.41 23.02 -2.48
N GLN A 25 -2.59 21.75 -2.16
CA GLN A 25 -2.53 21.26 -0.80
C GLN A 25 -1.10 21.56 -0.38
N GLU A 26 -0.96 22.56 0.48
CA GLU A 26 0.30 22.94 1.12
C GLU A 26 0.78 21.68 1.82
N SER A 27 1.64 20.91 1.15
CA SER A 27 2.20 19.70 1.72
C SER A 27 3.13 20.15 2.82
N ASP A 28 2.85 19.75 4.06
CA ASP A 28 3.78 19.94 5.17
C ASP A 28 5.20 19.60 4.70
N PRO A 29 6.21 20.41 5.04
CA PRO A 29 7.58 20.11 4.64
C PRO A 29 7.93 18.71 5.11
N ALA A 30 8.44 17.88 4.20
CA ALA A 30 8.76 16.50 4.52
C ALA A 30 9.70 16.45 5.75
N PRO A 31 9.44 15.57 6.73
CA PRO A 31 10.29 15.46 7.92
C PRO A 31 11.76 15.31 7.54
N GLU A 32 12.70 15.90 8.30
CA GLU A 32 14.14 15.86 7.98
C GLU A 32 14.66 14.43 7.72
N ARG A 33 14.13 13.46 8.47
CA ARG A 33 14.48 12.05 8.30
C ARG A 33 14.07 11.51 6.92
N THR A 34 12.95 11.95 6.39
CA THR A 34 12.48 11.61 5.04
C THR A 34 13.41 12.20 3.98
N LEU A 35 13.90 13.42 4.18
CA LEU A 35 14.86 14.06 3.28
C LEU A 35 16.21 13.32 3.26
N ASP A 36 16.76 12.97 4.42
CA ASP A 36 18.00 12.19 4.56
C ASP A 36 17.90 10.82 3.85
N VAL A 37 16.78 10.10 4.03
CA VAL A 37 16.52 8.83 3.32
C VAL A 37 16.47 9.03 1.81
N ARG A 38 15.78 10.07 1.34
CA ARG A 38 15.65 10.36 -0.10
C ARG A 38 17.02 10.65 -0.72
N GLU A 39 17.83 11.49 -0.07
CA GLU A 39 19.16 11.86 -0.53
C GLU A 39 20.09 10.64 -0.59
N ALA A 40 20.07 9.79 0.43
CA ALA A 40 20.88 8.56 0.47
C ALA A 40 20.57 7.60 -0.69
N LEU A 41 19.34 7.60 -1.20
CA LEU A 41 18.88 6.69 -2.26
C LEU A 41 18.96 7.28 -3.67
N ALA A 42 18.99 8.62 -3.81
CA ALA A 42 18.78 9.32 -5.07
C ALA A 42 19.83 8.97 -6.13
N ALA A 43 21.10 8.90 -5.74
CA ALA A 43 22.23 8.70 -6.66
C ALA A 43 22.61 7.23 -6.89
N LEU A 44 22.00 6.29 -6.16
CA LEU A 44 22.37 4.88 -6.26
C LEU A 44 21.75 4.24 -7.51
N PRO A 45 22.48 3.38 -8.24
CA PRO A 45 21.88 2.56 -9.27
C PRO A 45 21.00 1.46 -8.66
N TRP A 46 20.05 0.96 -9.43
CA TRP A 46 19.33 -0.26 -9.07
C TRP A 46 20.20 -1.47 -9.39
N GLN A 47 20.33 -2.38 -8.42
CA GLN A 47 20.92 -3.70 -8.63
C GLN A 47 19.82 -4.66 -9.03
N VAL A 48 19.91 -5.27 -10.21
CA VAL A 48 18.99 -6.32 -10.63
C VAL A 48 19.34 -7.61 -9.87
N LEU A 49 18.39 -8.13 -9.10
CA LEU A 49 18.53 -9.43 -8.43
C LEU A 49 18.03 -10.56 -9.34
N GLU A 50 16.91 -10.33 -10.02
CA GLU A 50 16.30 -11.21 -11.03
C GLU A 50 15.33 -10.39 -11.91
N ASP A 51 14.76 -11.00 -12.97
CA ASP A 51 13.82 -10.30 -13.86
C ASP A 51 12.57 -9.82 -13.10
N GLY A 52 12.45 -8.50 -12.93
CA GLY A 52 11.35 -7.86 -12.22
C GLY A 52 11.57 -7.63 -10.73
N LEU A 53 12.76 -7.95 -10.18
CA LEU A 53 13.15 -7.64 -8.81
C LEU A 53 14.48 -6.89 -8.77
N GLU A 54 14.46 -5.68 -8.23
CA GLU A 54 15.63 -4.81 -8.11
C GLU A 54 15.82 -4.33 -6.67
N LEU A 55 17.07 -4.03 -6.28
CA LEU A 55 17.46 -3.58 -4.95
C LEU A 55 18.28 -2.29 -4.98
N LYS A 56 18.07 -1.44 -3.99
CA LYS A 56 19.00 -0.40 -3.54
C LYS A 56 19.34 -0.60 -2.07
N GLU A 57 20.62 -0.52 -1.74
CA GLU A 57 21.10 -0.48 -0.36
C GLU A 57 21.85 0.82 -0.10
N ALA A 58 21.54 1.50 1.00
CA ALA A 58 22.18 2.75 1.37
C ALA A 58 22.40 2.84 2.89
N ILE A 59 23.32 3.72 3.29
CA ILE A 59 23.43 4.19 4.67
C ILE A 59 23.20 5.70 4.62
N SER A 60 22.21 6.19 5.36
CA SER A 60 21.91 7.62 5.43
C SER A 60 22.99 8.40 6.19
N GLN A 61 22.99 9.74 6.11
CA GLN A 61 23.99 10.55 6.83
C GLN A 61 23.87 10.37 8.36
N ARG A 62 22.68 9.99 8.82
CA ARG A 62 22.38 9.68 10.23
C ARG A 62 22.66 8.22 10.60
N GLY A 63 23.29 7.43 9.72
CA GLY A 63 23.67 6.04 9.98
C GLY A 63 22.53 5.03 9.83
N ILE A 64 21.39 5.41 9.22
CA ILE A 64 20.27 4.50 9.00
C ILE A 64 20.60 3.58 7.82
N ARG A 65 20.62 2.27 8.05
CA ARG A 65 20.70 1.28 6.97
C ARG A 65 19.35 1.14 6.27
N LEU A 66 19.37 1.24 4.95
CA LEU A 66 18.20 1.23 4.09
C LEU A 66 18.32 0.11 3.06
N ARG A 67 17.22 -0.60 2.85
CA ARG A 67 17.03 -1.55 1.74
C ARG A 67 15.72 -1.21 1.06
N VAL A 68 15.76 -0.96 -0.24
CA VAL A 68 14.58 -0.64 -1.04
C VAL A 68 14.49 -1.63 -2.18
N PHE A 69 13.36 -2.31 -2.28
CA PHE A 69 13.07 -3.24 -3.36
C PHE A 69 12.11 -2.59 -4.35
N ARG A 70 12.37 -2.80 -5.65
CA ARG A 70 11.39 -2.56 -6.70
C ARG A 70 10.93 -3.91 -7.23
N ILE A 71 9.62 -4.13 -7.23
CA ILE A 71 9.01 -5.42 -7.56
C ILE A 71 8.00 -5.19 -8.69
N SER A 72 8.09 -6.01 -9.74
CA SER A 72 7.14 -6.01 -10.85
C SER A 72 5.92 -6.88 -10.52
N VAL A 73 4.76 -6.24 -10.38
CA VAL A 73 3.46 -6.93 -10.16
C VAL A 73 3.02 -7.81 -11.33
N LYS A 74 3.71 -7.75 -12.48
CA LYS A 74 3.48 -8.64 -13.64
C LYS A 74 4.30 -9.92 -13.57
N ARG A 75 5.34 -9.94 -12.74
CA ARG A 75 6.27 -11.07 -12.57
C ARG A 75 6.09 -11.79 -11.25
N PHE A 76 5.73 -11.04 -10.20
CA PHE A 76 5.57 -11.54 -8.85
C PHE A 76 4.13 -11.35 -8.37
N ALA A 77 3.62 -12.37 -7.70
CA ALA A 77 2.44 -12.22 -6.86
C ALA A 77 2.83 -11.52 -5.56
N LEU A 78 1.91 -10.70 -5.03
CA LEU A 78 2.03 -10.10 -3.71
C LEU A 78 0.90 -10.67 -2.86
N GLU A 79 1.23 -11.12 -1.66
CA GLU A 79 0.30 -11.76 -0.74
C GLU A 79 0.51 -11.21 0.66
N ILE A 80 -0.59 -11.04 1.41
CA ILE A 80 -0.54 -10.80 2.85
C ILE A 80 -0.88 -12.13 3.54
N VAL A 81 -0.08 -12.52 4.52
CA VAL A 81 -0.25 -13.81 5.20
C VAL A 81 -0.16 -13.62 6.70
N LEU A 82 -0.95 -14.42 7.43
CA LEU A 82 -0.88 -14.49 8.89
C LEU A 82 0.27 -15.38 9.35
N GLN A 83 0.78 -15.06 10.54
CA GLN A 83 1.66 -15.95 11.28
C GLN A 83 0.95 -17.28 11.58
N ASN A 84 1.70 -18.39 11.54
CA ASN A 84 1.19 -19.70 11.96
C ASN A 84 1.39 -19.98 13.46
N ASP A 85 2.37 -19.32 14.09
CA ASP A 85 2.68 -19.47 15.51
C ASP A 85 2.00 -18.36 16.31
N ALA A 86 1.26 -18.76 17.35
CA ALA A 86 0.59 -17.87 18.29
C ALA A 86 1.58 -16.93 19.01
N LEU A 87 2.84 -17.35 19.20
CA LEU A 87 3.87 -16.54 19.86
C LEU A 87 4.70 -15.69 18.88
N GLY A 88 4.36 -15.73 17.59
CA GLY A 88 5.03 -15.01 16.53
C GLY A 88 5.90 -15.91 15.65
N GLU A 89 6.02 -15.52 14.38
CA GLU A 89 6.77 -16.25 13.37
C GLU A 89 7.91 -15.38 12.83
N ARG A 90 9.09 -15.97 12.60
CA ARG A 90 10.18 -15.27 11.91
C ARG A 90 9.87 -15.16 10.41
N VAL A 91 10.15 -13.99 9.84
CA VAL A 91 9.97 -13.73 8.39
C VAL A 91 10.71 -14.74 7.51
N GLU A 92 11.86 -15.26 7.96
CA GLU A 92 12.61 -16.31 7.26
C GLU A 92 11.83 -17.63 7.15
N ALA A 93 11.32 -18.14 8.28
CA ALA A 93 10.49 -19.35 8.30
C ALA A 93 9.20 -19.18 7.47
N PHE A 94 8.63 -17.98 7.51
CA PHE A 94 7.50 -17.60 6.67
C PHE A 94 7.86 -17.64 5.17
N GLY A 95 9.00 -17.08 4.78
CA GLY A 95 9.46 -17.05 3.40
C GLY A 95 9.70 -18.45 2.84
N GLU A 96 10.30 -19.34 3.64
CA GLU A 96 10.53 -20.73 3.26
C GLU A 96 9.23 -21.49 2.99
N ARG A 97 8.23 -21.41 3.90
CA ARG A 97 6.97 -22.16 3.72
C ARG A 97 6.11 -21.63 2.58
N SER A 98 6.20 -20.34 2.28
CA SER A 98 5.42 -19.69 1.21
C SER A 98 6.13 -19.79 -0.15
N GLY A 99 7.39 -20.21 -0.19
CA GLY A 99 8.21 -20.15 -1.39
C GLY A 99 8.43 -18.72 -1.88
N ALA A 100 8.35 -17.73 -0.99
CA ALA A 100 8.48 -16.33 -1.34
C ALA A 100 9.94 -15.99 -1.65
N VAL A 101 10.18 -15.29 -2.76
CA VAL A 101 11.53 -14.78 -3.10
C VAL A 101 11.93 -13.60 -2.22
N LEU A 102 10.93 -12.85 -1.72
CA LEU A 102 11.12 -11.77 -0.76
C LEU A 102 9.97 -11.81 0.26
N ALA A 103 10.33 -11.73 1.54
CA ALA A 103 9.38 -11.57 2.62
C ALA A 103 9.82 -10.43 3.55
N VAL A 104 8.85 -9.66 4.03
CA VAL A 104 9.06 -8.56 4.98
C VAL A 104 7.99 -8.61 6.06
N ASN A 105 8.28 -8.07 7.24
CA ASN A 105 7.23 -7.88 8.23
C ASN A 105 6.22 -6.85 7.71
N GLY A 106 4.93 -7.12 7.90
CA GLY A 106 3.85 -6.24 7.48
C GLY A 106 3.35 -5.34 8.61
N GLY A 107 2.19 -5.69 9.15
CA GLY A 107 1.45 -4.89 10.11
C GLY A 107 1.98 -4.99 11.55
N PHE A 108 1.23 -4.36 12.45
CA PHE A 108 1.53 -4.36 13.88
C PHE A 108 0.81 -5.51 14.57
N PHE A 109 1.34 -5.92 15.71
CA PHE A 109 0.75 -6.93 16.56
C PHE A 109 0.71 -6.45 18.02
N GLY A 110 -0.34 -6.85 18.72
CA GLY A 110 -0.46 -6.77 20.17
C GLY A 110 -0.13 -8.12 20.80
N GLU A 111 -0.07 -8.14 22.12
CA GLU A 111 0.22 -9.33 22.91
C GLU A 111 -0.85 -9.48 24.00
N THR A 112 -1.37 -10.69 24.18
CA THR A 112 -2.32 -10.99 25.27
C THR A 112 -1.59 -11.09 26.61
N GLU A 113 -2.17 -10.56 27.68
CA GLU A 113 -1.50 -10.49 28.99
C GLU A 113 -1.21 -11.87 29.61
N LYS A 114 -2.08 -12.85 29.38
CA LYS A 114 -2.05 -14.14 30.10
C LYS A 114 -1.16 -15.19 29.42
N GLU A 115 -1.21 -15.26 28.10
CA GLU A 115 -0.59 -16.34 27.32
C GLU A 115 0.50 -15.85 26.38
N ARG A 116 0.74 -14.53 26.32
CA ARG A 116 1.73 -13.91 25.44
C ARG A 116 1.49 -14.18 23.95
N THR A 117 0.26 -14.59 23.61
CA THR A 117 -0.19 -14.80 22.24
C THR A 117 -0.26 -13.46 21.51
N LEU A 118 0.33 -13.41 20.33
CA LEU A 118 0.31 -12.26 19.44
C LEU A 118 -0.95 -12.24 18.58
N PHE A 119 -1.51 -11.06 18.36
CA PHE A 119 -2.67 -10.84 17.50
C PHE A 119 -2.50 -9.56 16.66
N PRO A 120 -3.04 -9.48 15.44
CA PRO A 120 -2.87 -8.31 14.58
C PRO A 120 -3.57 -7.07 15.17
N VAL A 121 -2.92 -5.91 15.04
CA VAL A 121 -3.40 -4.61 15.49
C VAL A 121 -3.30 -3.62 14.34
N GLY A 122 -4.41 -2.95 14.01
CA GLY A 122 -4.57 -2.38 12.67
C GLY A 122 -5.69 -3.09 11.95
N TYR A 123 -6.27 -2.45 10.94
CA TYR A 123 -7.11 -3.22 10.02
C TYR A 123 -6.25 -4.28 9.33
N LEU A 124 -6.77 -5.51 9.30
CA LEU A 124 -6.21 -6.60 8.51
C LEU A 124 -7.37 -7.39 7.91
N GLN A 125 -7.35 -7.50 6.59
CA GLN A 125 -8.24 -8.36 5.82
C GLN A 125 -7.40 -9.23 4.90
N ILE A 126 -7.73 -10.51 4.79
CA ILE A 126 -7.09 -11.46 3.86
C ILE A 126 -8.18 -12.27 3.19
N GLY A 127 -8.21 -12.27 1.85
CA GLY A 127 -9.23 -12.97 1.07
C GLY A 127 -10.68 -12.57 1.42
N GLY A 128 -10.90 -11.33 1.86
CA GLY A 128 -12.19 -10.84 2.33
C GLY A 128 -12.54 -11.17 3.79
N GLU A 129 -11.74 -11.96 4.50
CA GLU A 129 -11.92 -12.23 5.94
C GLU A 129 -11.23 -11.15 6.78
N VAL A 130 -11.99 -10.50 7.66
CA VAL A 130 -11.47 -9.46 8.56
C VAL A 130 -10.90 -10.09 9.83
N HIS A 131 -9.60 -9.93 10.05
CA HIS A 131 -8.87 -10.48 11.20
C HIS A 131 -8.67 -9.47 12.34
N SER A 132 -8.68 -8.17 12.04
CA SER A 132 -8.57 -7.11 13.05
C SER A 132 -9.18 -5.79 12.61
N GLN A 133 -9.59 -4.98 13.60
CA GLN A 133 -10.34 -3.75 13.40
C GLN A 133 -9.43 -2.55 13.09
N PRO A 134 -9.90 -1.56 12.31
CA PRO A 134 -9.12 -0.39 11.97
C PRO A 134 -8.81 0.49 13.19
N TRP A 135 -7.65 1.13 13.18
CA TRP A 135 -7.37 2.21 14.13
C TRP A 135 -8.29 3.39 13.85
N GLN A 136 -8.71 4.08 14.91
CA GLN A 136 -9.50 5.30 14.81
C GLN A 136 -8.67 6.50 14.31
N SER A 137 -7.34 6.46 14.46
CA SER A 137 -6.43 7.53 14.05
C SER A 137 -5.90 7.37 12.62
N ALA A 138 -5.37 8.46 12.07
CA ALA A 138 -4.92 8.56 10.69
C ALA A 138 -3.62 7.78 10.44
N GLY A 139 -3.61 6.93 9.42
CA GLY A 139 -2.49 6.15 8.90
C GLY A 139 -2.70 5.90 7.39
N GLY A 140 -2.29 4.73 6.88
CA GLY A 140 -2.53 4.33 5.49
C GLY A 140 -2.94 2.86 5.36
N TYR A 141 -3.61 2.52 4.26
CA TYR A 141 -3.90 1.16 3.84
C TYR A 141 -3.01 0.80 2.65
N LEU A 142 -2.50 -0.44 2.66
CA LEU A 142 -2.02 -1.13 1.46
C LEU A 142 -3.08 -2.17 1.10
N SER A 143 -3.66 -2.06 -0.08
CA SER A 143 -4.66 -3.00 -0.59
C SER A 143 -4.09 -3.78 -1.78
N LEU A 144 -4.27 -5.09 -1.77
CA LEU A 144 -3.92 -6.02 -2.84
C LEU A 144 -5.20 -6.64 -3.39
N SER A 145 -5.44 -6.49 -4.70
CA SER A 145 -6.58 -7.10 -5.38
C SER A 145 -6.18 -7.62 -6.75
N ARG A 146 -7.13 -8.26 -7.45
CA ARG A 146 -6.96 -8.66 -8.86
C ARG A 146 -6.68 -7.47 -9.78
N ASP A 147 -7.14 -6.28 -9.40
CA ASP A 147 -6.96 -5.05 -10.18
C ASP A 147 -5.60 -4.38 -9.91
N GLY A 148 -4.85 -4.86 -8.90
CA GLY A 148 -3.48 -4.45 -8.62
C GLY A 148 -3.24 -4.07 -7.17
N VAL A 149 -2.24 -3.21 -6.98
CA VAL A 149 -1.80 -2.72 -5.67
C VAL A 149 -2.18 -1.26 -5.52
N SER A 150 -2.76 -0.88 -4.38
CA SER A 150 -3.09 0.51 -4.07
C SER A 150 -2.63 0.90 -2.67
N ILE A 151 -2.22 2.16 -2.51
CA ILE A 151 -1.91 2.75 -1.21
C ILE A 151 -2.83 3.94 -1.01
N ARG A 152 -3.56 3.96 0.10
CA ARG A 152 -4.59 4.97 0.37
C ARG A 152 -4.51 5.50 1.80
N PRO A 153 -4.86 6.76 2.05
CA PRO A 153 -5.01 7.28 3.42
C PRO A 153 -6.08 6.52 4.21
N SER A 154 -5.86 6.25 5.50
CA SER A 154 -6.81 5.47 6.30
C SER A 154 -8.15 6.16 6.55
N ARG A 155 -8.20 7.49 6.41
CA ARG A 155 -9.43 8.31 6.49
C ARG A 155 -10.48 7.94 5.44
N GLU A 156 -10.08 7.26 4.37
CA GLU A 156 -11.01 6.77 3.33
C GLU A 156 -11.72 5.48 3.73
N GLY A 157 -11.33 4.88 4.87
CA GLY A 157 -11.87 3.62 5.34
C GLY A 157 -11.33 2.40 4.58
N PRO A 158 -11.60 1.21 5.12
CA PRO A 158 -11.23 -0.03 4.48
C PRO A 158 -12.07 -0.28 3.22
N VAL A 159 -11.48 -0.96 2.24
CA VAL A 159 -12.19 -1.37 1.02
C VAL A 159 -12.91 -2.69 1.28
N SER A 160 -14.23 -2.71 1.05
CA SER A 160 -15.00 -3.95 1.07
C SER A 160 -14.72 -4.79 -0.18
N GLY A 161 -14.55 -6.10 -0.01
CA GLY A 161 -14.40 -7.05 -1.11
C GLY A 161 -13.47 -8.21 -0.75
N ASP A 162 -13.16 -9.04 -1.74
CA ASP A 162 -12.40 -10.30 -1.56
C ASP A 162 -10.87 -10.10 -1.61
N GLY A 163 -10.39 -8.86 -1.46
CA GLY A 163 -8.97 -8.53 -1.51
C GLY A 163 -8.28 -8.63 -0.14
N ASP A 164 -6.97 -8.47 -0.17
CA ASP A 164 -6.17 -8.34 1.04
C ASP A 164 -5.94 -6.86 1.34
N GLU A 165 -5.96 -6.49 2.61
CA GLU A 165 -5.72 -5.12 3.03
C GLU A 165 -5.04 -5.08 4.40
N ILE A 166 -4.03 -4.23 4.54
CA ILE A 166 -3.30 -4.04 5.80
C ILE A 166 -3.11 -2.56 6.11
N GLN A 167 -3.36 -2.19 7.38
CA GLN A 167 -3.20 -0.82 7.86
C GLN A 167 -1.80 -0.58 8.45
N SER A 168 -1.18 0.54 8.10
CA SER A 168 0.00 1.05 8.78
C SER A 168 -0.35 1.71 10.11
N LYS A 169 0.59 1.72 11.06
CA LYS A 169 0.41 2.43 12.32
C LYS A 169 0.26 3.94 12.06
N PRO A 170 -0.73 4.58 12.69
CA PRO A 170 -0.87 6.02 12.77
C PRO A 170 0.38 6.73 13.28
N LEU A 171 0.71 7.86 12.65
CA LEU A 171 1.81 8.75 13.05
C LEU A 171 1.34 9.74 14.12
#